data_AF-A0A1V6DRW6-F1
#
_entry.id   AF-A0A1V6DRW6-F1
#
_cell.length_a   1.000
_cell.length_b   1.000
_cell.length_c   1.000
_cell.angle_alpha   90.00
_cell.angle_beta   90.00
_cell.angle_gamma   90.00
#
_symmetry.space_group_name_H-M   'P 1'
#
loop_
_entity.id
_entity.type
_entity.pdbx_description
1 polymer ?
#
loop_
_entity_poly.entity_id
_entity_poly.type
_entity_poly.pdbx_seq_one_letter_code
_entity_poly.pdbx_strand_id
1 'polypeptide(L)'
;MYDGLKLYAFMRGSVLLKNGAAQKSGEKVKPDAFYMVEAVTVADKVVFCRVSKDMRIPVSKGVFYDVPGSFWGKSIADRCVPAQSLQDSCLYWLKVNMGMTALPMFYARDFTSLLDKGPGALDIKAGKFWALRGSGLGVAGGPPIGTVDIASHIAEILAAMDRSKIMADDDTGIPAYTYGGASSASGVARTATGLKMLTEAAMRGMKMVIGQTDKEVIENILTMLYEYNMHFDPDPFIKGDAQIMARGVMGRVLREQEKETQVQFLGMVAGNPILFQLVGPKAVAVILRKVSEGMGIPDFMPSDAQLEDAELLNKIRQLAEIESGLAQAQGQGQWPHGQAGGMPPVQPDANGMTGAPAPSAPMVQGAVAERAGAA
;
A
#
# COMPACT_ATOMS: atom_id res chain seq x y z
N MET A 1 12.99 41.70 21.39
CA MET A 1 13.54 40.39 21.02
C MET A 1 14.08 40.54 19.62
N TYR A 2 15.34 40.17 19.36
CA TYR A 2 15.92 40.27 18.02
C TYR A 2 16.03 38.86 17.44
N ASP A 3 15.28 38.57 16.38
CA ASP A 3 15.41 37.31 15.68
C ASP A 3 16.66 37.31 14.81
N GLY A 4 17.39 36.20 14.83
CA GLY A 4 18.59 35.98 14.04
C GLY A 4 18.33 34.93 12.97
N LEU A 5 18.47 35.28 11.70
CA LEU A 5 18.36 34.34 10.59
C LEU A 5 19.73 33.72 10.30
N LYS A 6 19.78 32.39 10.27
CA LYS A 6 20.97 31.63 9.85
C LYS A 6 20.85 31.26 8.37
N LEU A 7 21.72 31.83 7.55
CA LEU A 7 21.78 31.62 6.10
C LEU A 7 22.91 30.66 5.74
N TYR A 8 22.60 29.70 4.88
CA TYR A 8 23.56 28.83 4.20
C TYR A 8 23.44 29.07 2.69
N ALA A 9 24.45 29.64 2.05
CA ALA A 9 24.39 30.01 0.64
C ALA A 9 25.75 29.94 -0.07
N PHE A 10 25.73 29.66 -1.38
CA PHE A 10 26.88 29.81 -2.26
C PHE A 10 27.07 31.29 -2.61
N MET A 11 28.21 31.85 -2.21
CA MET A 11 28.56 33.26 -2.42
C MET A 11 29.85 33.37 -3.21
N ARG A 12 29.90 34.29 -4.19
CA ARG A 12 31.12 34.58 -4.94
C ARG A 12 32.13 35.30 -4.03
N GLY A 13 33.40 34.91 -4.09
CA GLY A 13 34.46 35.45 -3.24
C GLY A 13 34.59 36.98 -3.27
N SER A 14 34.30 37.62 -4.41
CA SER A 14 34.26 39.08 -4.54
C SER A 14 33.25 39.77 -3.61
N VAL A 15 32.13 39.13 -3.26
CA VAL A 15 31.15 39.65 -2.29
C VAL A 15 31.64 39.45 -0.85
N LEU A 16 32.31 38.33 -0.58
CA LEU A 16 32.88 38.02 0.74
C LEU A 16 34.05 38.94 1.10
N LEU A 17 34.86 39.32 0.10
CA LEU A 17 35.92 40.32 0.26
C LEU A 17 35.35 41.72 0.53
N LYS A 18 34.29 42.14 -0.19
CA LYS A 18 33.61 43.43 0.06
C LYS A 18 33.02 43.52 1.47
N ASN A 19 32.49 42.43 1.99
CA ASN A 19 31.86 42.37 3.33
C ASN A 19 32.86 42.02 4.46
N GLY A 20 34.16 41.95 4.19
CA GLY A 20 35.21 41.67 5.20
C GLY A 20 35.20 40.24 5.77
N ALA A 21 34.38 39.32 5.24
CA ALA A 21 34.21 37.96 5.76
C ALA A 21 35.51 37.14 5.73
N ALA A 22 36.34 37.34 4.70
CA ALA A 22 37.62 36.66 4.55
C ALA A 22 38.59 36.95 5.73
N GLN A 23 38.49 38.13 6.36
CA GLN A 23 39.45 38.57 7.38
C GLN A 23 39.27 37.88 8.74
N LYS A 24 38.08 37.30 9.01
CA LYS A 24 37.81 36.53 10.24
C LYS A 24 38.04 35.02 10.08
N SER A 25 38.05 34.50 8.85
CA SER A 25 38.14 33.05 8.58
C SER A 25 39.57 32.53 8.38
N GLY A 26 40.57 33.43 8.32
CA GLY A 26 42.00 33.08 8.16
C GLY A 26 42.41 32.54 6.78
N GLU A 27 41.45 32.29 5.88
CA GLU A 27 41.65 31.58 4.63
C GLU A 27 41.67 32.54 3.41
N LYS A 28 42.54 32.28 2.42
CA LYS A 28 42.72 33.14 1.24
C LYS A 28 41.60 32.93 0.22
N VAL A 29 40.50 33.67 0.39
CA VAL A 29 39.35 33.70 -0.54
C VAL A 29 39.75 34.27 -1.90
N LYS A 30 39.53 33.51 -2.98
CA LYS A 30 39.74 33.97 -4.38
C LYS A 30 38.50 34.72 -4.90
N PRO A 31 38.63 35.87 -5.61
CA PRO A 31 37.48 36.67 -6.04
C PRO A 31 36.46 35.96 -6.97
N ASP A 32 36.93 35.02 -7.78
CA ASP A 32 36.13 34.37 -8.84
C ASP A 32 35.56 33.00 -8.45
N ALA A 33 36.01 32.41 -7.34
CA ALA A 33 35.47 31.16 -6.84
C ALA A 33 34.15 31.40 -6.08
N PHE A 34 33.25 30.43 -6.16
CA PHE A 34 32.10 30.33 -5.27
C PHE A 34 32.50 29.54 -4.02
N TYR A 35 32.11 30.05 -2.86
CA TYR A 35 32.35 29.43 -1.57
C TYR A 35 31.01 29.18 -0.87
N MET A 36 30.93 28.07 -0.15
CA MET A 36 29.81 27.80 0.74
C MET A 36 29.97 28.65 2.01
N VAL A 37 28.94 29.41 2.39
CA VAL A 37 29.04 30.39 3.48
C VAL A 37 27.90 30.22 4.48
N GLU A 38 28.28 30.22 5.76
CA GLU A 38 27.39 30.30 6.91
C GLU A 38 27.39 31.73 7.43
N ALA A 39 26.26 32.43 7.29
CA ALA A 39 26.07 33.78 7.78
C ALA A 39 24.93 33.84 8.80
N VAL A 40 25.09 34.66 9.85
CA VAL A 40 24.01 34.99 10.79
C VAL A 40 23.70 36.47 10.66
N THR A 41 22.47 36.78 10.27
CA THR A 41 21.95 38.14 10.17
C THR A 41 21.01 38.44 11.33
N VAL A 42 21.13 39.63 11.90
CA VAL A 42 20.27 40.13 12.99
C VAL A 42 19.93 41.58 12.66
N ALA A 43 18.65 41.91 12.54
CA ALA A 43 18.16 43.26 12.19
C ALA A 43 18.96 43.91 11.05
N ASP A 44 18.93 43.27 9.86
CA ASP A 44 19.62 43.64 8.62
C ASP A 44 21.16 43.72 8.65
N LYS A 45 21.80 43.33 9.76
CA LYS A 45 23.27 43.32 9.90
C LYS A 45 23.81 41.90 9.95
N VAL A 46 24.85 41.63 9.16
CA VAL A 46 25.62 40.37 9.25
C VAL A 46 26.51 40.43 10.50
N VAL A 47 26.17 39.65 11.53
CA VAL A 47 26.91 39.60 12.81
C VAL A 47 28.03 38.57 12.74
N PHE A 48 27.76 37.43 12.09
CA PHE A 48 28.70 36.33 11.89
C PHE A 48 28.71 35.94 10.41
N CYS A 49 29.90 35.62 9.88
CA CYS A 49 30.07 35.10 8.54
C CYS A 49 31.32 34.21 8.54
N ARG A 50 31.16 32.94 8.18
CA ARG A 50 32.21 31.93 8.11
C ARG A 50 32.17 31.25 6.74
N VAL A 51 33.33 31.09 6.12
CA VAL A 51 33.46 30.22 4.95
C VAL A 51 33.44 28.78 5.47
N SER A 52 32.49 27.99 4.97
CA SER A 52 32.45 26.55 5.23
C SER A 52 33.47 25.88 4.31
N LYS A 53 34.31 25.02 4.88
CA LYS A 53 35.18 24.13 4.11
C LYS A 53 34.36 23.07 3.38
N ASP A 54 33.26 22.65 3.98
CA ASP A 54 32.35 21.65 3.45
C ASP A 54 31.36 22.33 2.49
N MET A 55 31.24 21.79 1.28
CA MET A 55 30.43 22.35 0.19
C MET A 55 28.94 22.01 0.30
N ARG A 56 28.51 21.34 1.37
CA ARG A 56 27.11 20.95 1.60
C ARG A 56 26.42 21.84 2.63
N ILE A 57 25.12 22.00 2.48
CA ILE A 57 24.25 22.67 3.45
C ILE A 57 23.99 21.67 4.59
N PRO A 58 24.27 22.01 5.87
CA PRO A 58 24.08 21.11 7.00
C PRO A 58 22.61 21.08 7.48
N VAL A 59 21.68 20.97 6.53
CA VAL A 59 20.22 20.95 6.77
C VAL A 59 19.60 19.93 5.82
N SER A 60 18.97 18.90 6.37
CA SER A 60 18.08 18.01 5.65
C SER A 60 16.66 18.53 5.67
N LYS A 61 16.00 18.65 4.50
CA LYS A 61 14.54 18.82 4.44
C LYS A 61 13.87 17.44 4.46
N GLY A 62 12.70 17.34 5.10
CA GLY A 62 11.86 16.15 5.08
C GLY A 62 10.41 16.59 4.98
N VAL A 63 9.72 16.12 3.94
CA VAL A 63 8.38 16.61 3.57
C VAL A 63 7.49 15.44 3.18
N PHE A 64 6.22 15.47 3.61
CA PHE A 64 5.28 14.37 3.34
C PHE A 64 4.89 14.31 1.85
N TYR A 65 4.48 15.43 1.26
CA TYR A 65 4.38 15.60 -0.20
C TYR A 65 5.23 16.78 -0.64
N ASP A 66 6.32 16.52 -1.37
CA ASP A 66 7.18 17.59 -1.89
C ASP A 66 6.45 18.45 -2.94
N VAL A 67 6.77 19.74 -2.96
CA VAL A 67 6.21 20.73 -3.89
C VAL A 67 7.37 21.40 -4.61
N PRO A 68 7.59 21.14 -5.92
CA PRO A 68 8.71 21.69 -6.65
C PRO A 68 8.80 23.22 -6.54
N GLY A 69 9.98 23.72 -6.17
CA GLY A 69 10.23 25.15 -5.98
C GLY A 69 9.85 25.73 -4.61
N SER A 70 9.29 24.93 -3.71
CA SER A 70 9.00 25.33 -2.32
C SER A 70 9.89 24.59 -1.32
N PHE A 71 10.27 25.26 -0.23
CA PHE A 71 10.94 24.62 0.91
C PHE A 71 9.95 23.82 1.77
N TRP A 72 8.71 24.31 1.86
CA TRP A 72 7.59 23.64 2.52
C TRP A 72 6.79 22.84 1.50
N GLY A 73 6.30 21.66 1.88
CA GLY A 73 5.30 20.94 1.09
C GLY A 73 4.02 20.66 1.87
N LYS A 74 3.22 19.75 1.34
CA LYS A 74 1.87 19.49 1.85
C LYS A 74 1.86 18.37 2.88
N SER A 75 0.96 18.47 3.85
CA SER A 75 0.69 17.42 4.83
C SER A 75 -0.42 16.48 4.37
N ILE A 76 -0.59 15.35 5.05
CA ILE A 76 -1.76 14.47 4.87
C ILE A 76 -3.08 15.17 5.25
N ALA A 77 -3.04 16.11 6.20
CA ALA A 77 -4.21 16.90 6.58
C ALA A 77 -4.62 17.87 5.46
N ASP A 78 -3.67 18.53 4.79
CA ASP A 78 -3.93 19.42 3.63
C ASP A 78 -4.60 18.67 2.46
N ARG A 79 -4.27 17.39 2.27
CA ARG A 79 -4.97 16.51 1.30
C ARG A 79 -6.40 16.18 1.72
N CYS A 80 -6.67 16.07 3.01
CA CYS A 80 -7.98 15.69 3.54
C CYS A 80 -9.00 16.84 3.53
N VAL A 81 -8.57 18.11 3.43
CA VAL A 81 -9.42 19.31 3.50
C VAL A 81 -10.64 19.27 2.56
N PRO A 82 -10.53 18.87 1.27
CA PRO A 82 -11.70 18.83 0.38
C PRO A 82 -12.75 17.80 0.81
N ALA A 83 -12.30 16.60 1.22
CA ALA A 83 -13.17 15.54 1.71
C ALA A 83 -13.84 15.92 3.04
N GLN A 84 -13.11 16.59 3.94
CA GLN A 84 -13.64 17.14 5.20
C GLN A 84 -14.68 18.22 4.94
N SER A 85 -14.42 19.17 4.03
CA SER A 85 -15.38 20.23 3.69
C SER A 85 -16.68 19.69 3.08
N LEU A 86 -16.59 18.64 2.26
CA LEU A 86 -17.75 17.92 1.75
C LEU A 86 -18.50 17.18 2.88
N GLN A 87 -17.78 16.48 3.76
CA GLN A 87 -18.32 15.76 4.91
C GLN A 87 -19.09 16.69 5.86
N ASP A 88 -18.52 17.86 6.19
CA ASP A 88 -19.13 18.86 7.07
C ASP A 88 -20.39 19.48 6.42
N SER A 89 -20.34 19.73 5.11
CA SER A 89 -21.49 20.21 4.34
C SER A 89 -22.64 19.19 4.33
N CYS A 90 -22.33 17.91 4.10
CA CYS A 90 -23.31 16.82 4.18
C CYS A 90 -23.87 16.66 5.60
N LEU A 91 -23.03 16.76 6.64
CA LEU A 91 -23.47 16.66 8.04
C LEU A 91 -24.36 17.84 8.46
N TYR A 92 -24.09 19.05 7.96
CA TYR A 92 -24.95 20.21 8.16
C TYR A 92 -26.33 20.00 7.51
N TRP A 93 -26.37 19.66 6.22
CA TRP A 93 -27.63 19.43 5.51
C TRP A 93 -28.41 18.23 6.03
N LEU A 94 -27.73 17.18 6.52
CA LEU A 94 -28.36 16.05 7.20
C LEU A 94 -29.14 16.52 8.44
N LYS A 95 -28.51 17.33 9.32
CA LYS A 95 -29.17 17.88 10.52
C LYS A 95 -30.36 18.76 10.16
N VAL A 96 -30.23 19.60 9.11
CA VAL A 96 -31.32 20.47 8.65
C VAL A 96 -32.48 19.65 8.08
N ASN A 97 -32.21 18.68 7.19
CA ASN A 97 -33.26 17.83 6.61
C ASN A 97 -33.96 16.99 7.70
N MET A 98 -33.20 16.34 8.58
CA MET A 98 -33.76 15.62 9.74
C MET A 98 -34.64 16.52 10.61
N GLY A 99 -34.23 17.76 10.89
CA GLY A 99 -35.03 18.72 11.64
C GLY A 99 -36.32 19.14 10.94
N MET A 100 -36.30 19.27 9.61
CA MET A 100 -37.48 19.60 8.79
C MET A 100 -38.43 18.41 8.59
N THR A 101 -37.93 17.18 8.57
CA THR A 101 -38.73 15.95 8.39
C THR A 101 -39.22 15.33 9.69
N ALA A 102 -38.64 15.71 10.84
CA ALA A 102 -38.99 15.11 12.14
C ALA A 102 -40.42 15.43 12.61
N LEU A 103 -41.00 16.54 12.13
CA LEU A 103 -42.34 16.99 12.48
C LEU A 103 -43.07 17.48 11.21
N PRO A 104 -44.34 17.11 11.00
CA PRO A 104 -45.12 17.65 9.89
C PRO A 104 -45.34 19.15 10.09
N MET A 105 -45.22 19.94 9.03
CA MET A 105 -45.48 21.38 9.10
C MET A 105 -46.97 21.65 8.98
N PHE A 106 -47.54 22.44 9.88
CA PHE A 106 -48.97 22.76 9.87
C PHE A 106 -49.24 24.06 9.13
N TYR A 107 -50.24 24.05 8.24
CA TYR A 107 -50.82 25.25 7.65
C TYR A 107 -52.29 25.38 8.05
N ALA A 108 -52.73 26.60 8.34
CA ALA A 108 -54.13 26.90 8.57
C ALA A 108 -54.73 27.51 7.30
N ARG A 109 -55.83 26.94 6.81
CA ARG A 109 -56.57 27.44 5.63
C ARG A 109 -57.60 28.50 6.02
N ASP A 110 -58.26 28.34 7.17
CA ASP A 110 -59.26 29.29 7.65
C ASP A 110 -59.34 29.33 9.19
N PHE A 111 -58.76 30.38 9.78
CA PHE A 111 -58.85 30.67 11.21
C PHE A 111 -60.26 31.11 11.66
N THR A 112 -61.15 31.48 10.73
CA THR A 112 -62.50 31.97 11.02
C THR A 112 -63.47 30.84 11.35
N SER A 113 -63.16 29.61 10.88
CA SER A 113 -63.88 28.38 11.18
C SER A 113 -63.67 27.85 12.61
N LEU A 114 -62.59 28.25 13.29
CA LEU A 114 -62.30 27.86 14.67
C LEU A 114 -63.29 28.56 15.62
N LEU A 115 -63.98 27.77 16.45
CA LEU A 115 -64.93 28.29 17.44
C LEU A 115 -64.23 28.89 18.67
N ASP A 116 -63.07 28.32 19.04
CA ASP A 116 -62.18 28.88 20.05
C ASP A 116 -61.21 29.89 19.40
N LYS A 117 -61.17 31.11 19.96
CA LYS A 117 -60.31 32.21 19.52
C LYS A 117 -59.38 32.72 20.63
N GLY A 118 -59.25 31.97 21.73
CA GLY A 118 -58.35 32.33 22.83
C GLY A 118 -56.86 32.24 22.44
N PRO A 119 -55.96 32.85 23.23
CA PRO A 119 -54.52 32.82 22.96
C PRO A 119 -53.89 31.40 23.04
N GLY A 120 -54.61 30.40 23.56
CA GLY A 120 -54.25 28.97 23.52
C GLY A 120 -54.97 28.14 22.45
N ALA A 121 -55.75 28.77 21.56
CA ALA A 121 -56.58 28.07 20.58
C ALA A 121 -55.77 27.19 19.61
N LEU A 122 -54.50 27.54 19.32
CA LEU A 122 -53.61 26.80 18.41
C LEU A 122 -52.67 25.80 19.11
N ASP A 123 -52.62 25.77 20.45
CA ASP A 123 -51.73 24.88 21.20
C ASP A 123 -52.07 23.38 20.99
N ILE A 124 -51.08 22.51 20.80
CA ILE A 124 -51.29 21.09 20.49
C ILE A 124 -50.95 20.24 21.71
N LYS A 125 -51.99 19.67 22.34
CA LYS A 125 -51.87 18.77 23.49
C LYS A 125 -52.68 17.48 23.29
N ALA A 126 -52.22 16.40 23.92
CA ALA A 126 -52.90 15.11 23.88
C ALA A 126 -54.38 15.25 24.34
N GLY A 127 -55.31 14.70 23.56
CA GLY A 127 -56.74 14.76 23.84
C GLY A 127 -57.42 16.12 23.60
N LYS A 128 -56.77 17.10 22.96
CA LYS A 128 -57.43 18.38 22.61
C LYS A 128 -58.52 18.17 21.56
N PHE A 129 -59.74 18.54 21.90
CA PHE A 129 -60.88 18.59 20.98
C PHE A 129 -60.90 19.91 20.20
N TRP A 130 -61.10 19.84 18.89
CA TRP A 130 -61.16 21.00 18.00
C TRP A 130 -62.61 21.29 17.59
N ALA A 131 -63.21 22.32 18.17
CA ALA A 131 -64.57 22.75 17.82
C ALA A 131 -64.55 23.62 16.56
N LEU A 132 -65.10 23.07 15.47
CA LEU A 132 -65.19 23.73 14.16
C LEU A 132 -66.62 24.21 13.89
N ARG A 133 -66.75 25.41 13.33
CA ARG A 133 -68.01 25.93 12.79
C ARG A 133 -68.26 25.29 11.42
N GLY A 134 -69.42 24.67 11.24
CA GLY A 134 -69.83 24.14 9.93
C GLY A 134 -69.97 25.26 8.89
N SER A 135 -69.49 25.02 7.67
CA SER A 135 -69.72 25.92 6.54
C SER A 135 -71.21 25.99 6.24
N GLY A 136 -71.82 27.18 6.37
CA GLY A 136 -73.25 27.40 6.14
C GLY A 136 -73.69 27.32 4.67
N LEU A 137 -72.74 27.15 3.75
CA LEU A 137 -72.97 26.90 2.33
C LEU A 137 -72.25 25.60 1.97
N GLY A 138 -72.93 24.71 1.22
CA GLY A 138 -72.56 23.31 0.97
C GLY A 138 -71.30 23.05 0.13
N VAL A 139 -70.34 23.97 0.12
CA VAL A 139 -68.98 23.74 -0.34
C VAL A 139 -68.29 22.79 0.65
N ALA A 140 -67.71 21.70 0.15
CA ALA A 140 -66.92 20.76 0.93
C ALA A 140 -65.60 21.42 1.38
N GLY A 141 -65.66 22.23 2.44
CA GLY A 141 -64.49 22.82 3.08
C GLY A 141 -63.60 21.73 3.66
N GLY A 142 -62.49 21.43 2.98
CA GLY A 142 -61.48 20.51 3.50
C GLY A 142 -60.86 21.02 4.82
N PRO A 143 -60.13 20.17 5.56
CA PRO A 143 -59.69 20.45 6.93
C PRO A 143 -59.10 21.86 7.13
N PRO A 144 -59.49 22.58 8.20
CA PRO A 144 -59.07 23.97 8.42
C PRO A 144 -57.60 24.09 8.83
N ILE A 145 -57.03 23.01 9.36
CA ILE A 145 -55.60 22.80 9.54
C ILE A 145 -55.23 21.58 8.71
N GLY A 146 -54.16 21.70 7.90
CA GLY A 146 -53.56 20.59 7.15
C GLY A 146 -52.07 20.46 7.43
N THR A 147 -51.51 19.32 7.11
CA THR A 147 -50.06 19.08 7.15
C THR A 147 -49.43 19.27 5.77
N VAL A 148 -48.19 19.74 5.75
CA VAL A 148 -47.26 19.62 4.62
C VAL A 148 -46.14 18.71 5.07
N ASP A 149 -46.02 17.57 4.40
CA ASP A 149 -44.91 16.64 4.61
C ASP A 149 -43.78 17.00 3.65
N ILE A 150 -42.58 17.20 4.20
CA ILE A 150 -41.37 17.48 3.42
C ILE A 150 -40.72 16.15 3.05
N ALA A 151 -40.31 16.01 1.78
CA ALA A 151 -39.58 14.83 1.33
C ALA A 151 -38.25 14.67 2.09
N SER A 152 -38.03 13.47 2.62
CA SER A 152 -36.75 13.11 3.26
C SER A 152 -35.71 12.80 2.20
N HIS A 153 -34.54 13.42 2.34
CA HIS A 153 -33.36 13.20 1.49
C HIS A 153 -32.20 12.62 2.30
N ILE A 154 -32.51 12.00 3.44
CA ILE A 154 -31.52 11.43 4.38
C ILE A 154 -30.69 10.34 3.70
N ALA A 155 -31.29 9.51 2.85
CA ALA A 155 -30.61 8.39 2.19
C ALA A 155 -29.55 8.88 1.19
N GLU A 156 -29.87 9.91 0.40
CA GLU A 156 -28.99 10.53 -0.58
C GLU A 156 -27.83 11.27 0.11
N ILE A 157 -28.10 11.97 1.21
CA ILE A 157 -27.07 12.66 2.00
C ILE A 157 -26.13 11.65 2.69
N LEU A 158 -26.65 10.53 3.20
CA LEU A 158 -25.82 9.45 3.75
C LEU A 158 -24.96 8.78 2.66
N ALA A 159 -25.51 8.54 1.48
CA ALA A 159 -24.74 8.00 0.35
C ALA A 159 -23.62 8.96 -0.11
N ALA A 160 -23.87 10.27 -0.11
CA ALA A 160 -22.83 11.28 -0.34
C ALA A 160 -21.77 11.26 0.77
N MET A 161 -22.19 11.08 2.03
CA MET A 161 -21.32 10.99 3.21
C MET A 161 -20.43 9.72 3.23
N ASP A 162 -20.88 8.62 2.65
CA ASP A 162 -20.03 7.43 2.48
C ASP A 162 -19.05 7.62 1.31
N ARG A 163 -19.44 8.37 0.27
CA ARG A 163 -18.54 8.72 -0.83
C ARG A 163 -17.43 9.70 -0.42
N SER A 164 -17.68 10.65 0.49
CA SER A 164 -16.63 11.52 1.06
C SER A 164 -15.62 10.75 1.92
N LYS A 165 -16.04 9.69 2.63
CA LYS A 165 -15.11 8.79 3.34
C LYS A 165 -14.19 8.04 2.36
N ILE A 166 -14.75 7.47 1.30
CA ILE A 166 -13.95 6.78 0.27
C ILE A 166 -12.95 7.76 -0.39
N MET A 167 -13.38 8.99 -0.68
CA MET A 167 -12.49 10.04 -1.19
C MET A 167 -11.37 10.38 -0.19
N ALA A 168 -11.66 10.44 1.11
CA ALA A 168 -10.64 10.67 2.14
C ALA A 168 -9.65 9.49 2.24
N ASP A 169 -10.11 8.25 2.16
CA ASP A 169 -9.28 7.04 2.13
C ASP A 169 -8.33 7.06 0.91
N ASP A 170 -8.85 7.43 -0.27
CA ASP A 170 -8.09 7.54 -1.52
C ASP A 170 -7.06 8.69 -1.49
N ASP A 171 -7.45 9.89 -1.03
CA ASP A 171 -6.59 11.08 -0.95
C ASP A 171 -5.48 10.95 0.11
N THR A 172 -5.73 10.22 1.19
CA THR A 172 -4.74 9.95 2.25
C THR A 172 -3.86 8.74 1.95
N GLY A 173 -4.33 7.82 1.10
CA GLY A 173 -3.67 6.53 0.85
C GLY A 173 -3.71 5.58 2.06
N ILE A 174 -4.71 5.73 2.94
CA ILE A 174 -4.89 4.89 4.13
C ILE A 174 -6.33 4.33 4.15
N PRO A 175 -6.63 3.27 3.36
CA PRO A 175 -7.98 2.77 3.25
C PRO A 175 -8.44 2.02 4.50
N ALA A 176 -9.72 2.11 4.83
CA ALA A 176 -10.32 1.61 6.08
C ALA A 176 -10.07 0.10 6.37
N TYR A 177 -9.86 -0.73 5.34
CA TYR A 177 -9.53 -2.15 5.54
C TYR A 177 -8.16 -2.37 6.19
N THR A 178 -7.25 -1.39 6.12
CA THR A 178 -5.95 -1.37 6.84
C THR A 178 -6.12 -1.51 8.34
N TYR A 179 -7.22 -0.97 8.89
CA TYR A 179 -7.52 -1.01 10.33
C TYR A 179 -8.41 -2.18 10.74
N GLY A 180 -8.57 -3.20 9.88
CA GLY A 180 -9.45 -4.35 10.15
C GLY A 180 -10.94 -4.07 9.92
N GLY A 181 -11.28 -2.97 9.23
CA GLY A 181 -12.64 -2.67 8.80
C GLY A 181 -13.15 -3.69 7.77
N ALA A 182 -13.78 -4.78 8.25
CA ALA A 182 -14.20 -5.92 7.45
C ALA A 182 -15.31 -5.63 6.41
N SER A 183 -15.86 -4.42 6.39
CA SER A 183 -17.06 -4.04 5.62
C SER A 183 -16.87 -4.01 4.10
N SER A 184 -15.64 -3.81 3.61
CA SER A 184 -15.35 -3.60 2.17
C SER A 184 -14.68 -4.82 1.51
N ALA A 185 -14.57 -5.94 2.22
CA ALA A 185 -13.88 -7.15 1.78
C ALA A 185 -14.70 -7.95 0.74
N SER A 186 -14.73 -7.49 -0.51
CA SER A 186 -15.17 -8.31 -1.64
C SER A 186 -14.33 -9.60 -1.71
N GLY A 187 -14.86 -10.68 -2.30
CA GLY A 187 -14.42 -12.06 -2.02
C GLY A 187 -12.92 -12.37 -2.17
N VAL A 188 -12.17 -11.58 -2.94
CA VAL A 188 -10.71 -11.65 -3.08
C VAL A 188 -9.98 -11.37 -1.75
N ALA A 189 -10.46 -10.38 -0.98
CA ALA A 189 -9.90 -9.95 0.31
C ALA A 189 -10.03 -10.98 1.44
N ARG A 190 -10.80 -12.07 1.24
CA ARG A 190 -10.89 -13.19 2.19
C ARG A 190 -9.74 -14.20 2.06
N THR A 191 -8.97 -14.13 0.98
CA THR A 191 -7.77 -14.97 0.79
C THR A 191 -6.55 -14.25 1.33
N ALA A 192 -5.61 -14.97 1.96
CA ALA A 192 -4.39 -14.37 2.48
C ALA A 192 -3.58 -13.66 1.38
N THR A 193 -3.53 -14.23 0.18
CA THR A 193 -2.87 -13.63 -1.00
C THR A 193 -3.60 -12.38 -1.48
N GLY A 194 -4.93 -12.44 -1.66
CA GLY A 194 -5.72 -11.29 -2.10
C GLY A 194 -5.72 -10.12 -1.10
N LEU A 195 -5.76 -10.42 0.20
CA LEU A 195 -5.62 -9.41 1.26
C LEU A 195 -4.22 -8.78 1.25
N LYS A 196 -3.15 -9.58 1.06
CA LYS A 196 -1.79 -9.05 0.88
C LYS A 196 -1.70 -8.13 -0.33
N MET A 197 -2.25 -8.52 -1.49
CA MET A 197 -2.23 -7.68 -2.70
C MET A 197 -2.96 -6.35 -2.50
N LEU A 198 -4.12 -6.34 -1.84
CA LEU A 198 -4.86 -5.12 -1.54
C LEU A 198 -4.11 -4.24 -0.52
N THR A 199 -3.54 -4.83 0.52
CA THR A 199 -2.72 -4.11 1.52
C THR A 199 -1.46 -3.52 0.88
N GLU A 200 -0.83 -4.24 -0.05
CA GLU A 200 0.35 -3.77 -0.79
C GLU A 200 0.01 -2.58 -1.70
N ALA A 201 -1.12 -2.65 -2.41
CA ALA A 201 -1.62 -1.55 -3.23
C ALA A 201 -1.97 -0.31 -2.39
N ALA A 202 -2.65 -0.49 -1.25
CA ALA A 202 -2.95 0.56 -0.28
C ALA A 202 -1.68 1.28 0.21
N MET A 203 -0.70 0.51 0.66
CA MET A 203 0.52 1.04 1.28
C MET A 203 1.43 1.81 0.30
N ARG A 204 1.15 1.80 -1.01
CA ARG A 204 1.95 2.51 -2.02
C ARG A 204 2.12 3.99 -1.70
N GLY A 205 1.07 4.67 -1.21
CA GLY A 205 1.13 6.08 -0.81
C GLY A 205 2.13 6.30 0.32
N MET A 206 1.97 5.58 1.43
CA MET A 206 2.89 5.63 2.58
C MET A 206 4.33 5.25 2.22
N LYS A 207 4.52 4.23 1.37
CA LYS A 207 5.86 3.79 0.92
C LYS A 207 6.61 4.86 0.13
N MET A 208 5.92 5.68 -0.66
CA MET A 208 6.53 6.82 -1.35
C MET A 208 7.04 7.87 -0.34
N VAL A 209 6.24 8.18 0.69
CA VAL A 209 6.62 9.15 1.74
C VAL A 209 7.81 8.66 2.56
N ILE A 210 7.81 7.39 2.93
CA ILE A 210 8.93 6.77 3.66
C ILE A 210 10.18 6.75 2.77
N GLY A 211 10.05 6.37 1.50
CA GLY A 211 11.16 6.40 0.54
C GLY A 211 11.71 7.80 0.24
N GLN A 212 10.88 8.84 0.35
CA GLN A 212 11.32 10.24 0.28
C GLN A 212 12.08 10.63 1.54
N THR A 213 11.58 10.24 2.72
CA THR A 213 12.23 10.50 4.01
C THR A 213 13.59 9.79 4.12
N ASP A 214 13.67 8.54 3.68
CA ASP A 214 14.91 7.76 3.59
C ASP A 214 15.97 8.52 2.78
N LYS A 215 15.60 9.09 1.62
CA LYS A 215 16.52 9.80 0.70
C LYS A 215 16.87 11.22 1.12
N GLU A 216 15.89 12.06 1.47
CA GLU A 216 16.14 13.48 1.73
C GLU A 216 16.64 13.75 3.15
N VAL A 217 16.24 12.90 4.11
CA VAL A 217 16.57 13.06 5.53
C VAL A 217 17.67 12.07 5.93
N ILE A 218 17.39 10.77 5.85
CA ILE A 218 18.27 9.75 6.47
C ILE A 218 19.60 9.65 5.71
N GLU A 219 19.58 9.53 4.38
CA GLU A 219 20.78 9.45 3.55
C GLU A 219 21.66 10.71 3.70
N ASN A 220 21.05 11.90 3.75
CA ASN A 220 21.79 13.14 3.95
C ASN A 220 22.42 13.24 5.35
N ILE A 221 21.67 12.95 6.42
CA ILE A 221 22.19 12.97 7.80
C ILE A 221 23.31 11.93 7.99
N LEU A 222 23.13 10.71 7.49
CA LEU A 222 24.16 9.69 7.55
C LEU A 222 25.40 10.07 6.74
N THR A 223 25.23 10.71 5.58
CA THR A 223 26.36 11.19 4.77
C THR A 223 27.12 12.29 5.51
N MET A 224 26.43 13.24 6.14
CA MET A 224 27.07 14.25 6.99
C MET A 224 27.82 13.64 8.19
N LEU A 225 27.25 12.61 8.83
CA LEU A 225 27.90 11.88 9.93
C LEU A 225 29.16 11.14 9.45
N TYR A 226 29.09 10.51 8.27
CA TYR A 226 30.23 9.84 7.65
C TYR A 226 31.32 10.85 7.27
N GLU A 227 30.99 11.97 6.64
CA GLU A 227 31.95 13.05 6.32
C GLU A 227 32.60 13.62 7.59
N TYR A 228 31.81 13.82 8.66
CA TYR A 228 32.33 14.22 9.97
C TYR A 228 33.34 13.19 10.52
N ASN A 229 33.01 11.90 10.52
CA ASN A 229 33.91 10.86 11.00
C ASN A 229 35.18 10.75 10.13
N MET A 230 35.06 10.88 8.79
CA MET A 230 36.23 10.88 7.89
C MET A 230 37.19 12.03 8.22
N HIS A 231 36.66 13.22 8.54
CA HIS A 231 37.46 14.40 8.87
C HIS A 231 38.02 14.42 10.29
N PHE A 232 37.26 14.00 11.30
CA PHE A 232 37.60 14.23 12.71
C PHE A 232 38.00 12.97 13.50
N ASP A 233 37.69 11.76 13.03
CA ASP A 233 38.04 10.55 13.77
C ASP A 233 39.55 10.25 13.71
N PRO A 234 40.20 9.85 14.83
CA PRO A 234 41.62 9.53 14.86
C PRO A 234 41.99 8.18 14.23
N ASP A 235 41.06 7.22 14.10
CA ASP A 235 41.36 5.89 13.56
C ASP A 235 41.42 5.92 12.01
N PRO A 236 42.56 5.58 11.38
CA PRO A 236 42.63 5.46 9.92
C PRO A 236 41.96 4.20 9.37
N PHE A 237 41.71 3.16 10.17
CA PHE A 237 41.14 1.89 9.68
C PHE A 237 39.66 2.01 9.28
N ILE A 238 38.89 2.87 9.97
CA ILE A 238 37.49 3.14 9.61
C ILE A 238 37.34 4.00 8.35
N LYS A 239 38.44 4.56 7.83
CA LYS A 239 38.44 5.50 6.70
C LYS A 239 38.53 4.76 5.37
N GLY A 240 37.37 4.41 4.83
CA GLY A 240 37.23 3.78 3.52
C GLY A 240 36.17 4.50 2.68
N ASP A 241 36.27 4.39 1.35
CA ASP A 241 35.30 4.95 0.41
C ASP A 241 33.98 4.15 0.49
N ALA A 242 32.94 4.78 1.05
CA ALA A 242 31.64 4.16 1.26
C ALA A 242 30.50 5.09 0.80
N GLN A 243 29.69 4.61 -0.14
CA GLN A 243 28.43 5.27 -0.50
C GLN A 243 27.29 4.75 0.38
N ILE A 244 26.66 5.65 1.13
CA ILE A 244 25.47 5.35 1.92
C ILE A 244 24.25 5.27 1.00
N MET A 245 23.44 4.23 1.15
CA MET A 245 22.15 4.09 0.46
C MET A 245 21.07 3.74 1.50
N ALA A 246 20.15 4.66 1.77
CA ALA A 246 19.03 4.40 2.66
C ALA A 246 17.97 3.54 1.93
N ARG A 247 17.90 2.24 2.26
CA ARG A 247 16.88 1.31 1.74
C ARG A 247 16.01 0.78 2.89
N GLY A 248 15.15 1.62 3.45
CA GLY A 248 14.25 1.28 4.55
C GLY A 248 13.13 0.34 4.11
N VAL A 249 11.90 0.85 4.00
CA VAL A 249 10.74 0.00 3.66
C VAL A 249 10.86 -0.61 2.26
N MET A 250 11.36 0.15 1.28
CA MET A 250 11.59 -0.40 -0.07
C MET A 250 12.61 -1.54 -0.07
N GLY A 251 13.65 -1.49 0.78
CA GLY A 251 14.61 -2.59 0.92
C GLY A 251 14.00 -3.86 1.49
N ARG A 252 12.98 -3.73 2.35
CA ARG A 252 12.19 -4.88 2.84
C ARG A 252 11.28 -5.46 1.76
N VAL A 253 10.60 -4.61 0.99
CA VAL A 253 9.72 -5.03 -0.12
C VAL A 253 10.50 -5.77 -1.19
N LEU A 254 11.67 -5.27 -1.60
CA LEU A 254 12.53 -5.96 -2.57
C LEU A 254 12.92 -7.36 -2.06
N ARG A 255 13.35 -7.50 -0.80
CA ARG A 255 13.68 -8.80 -0.20
C ARG A 255 12.47 -9.73 -0.06
N GLU A 256 11.27 -9.20 0.15
CA GLU A 256 10.04 -10.01 0.18
C GLU A 256 9.67 -10.50 -1.22
N GLN A 257 9.78 -9.65 -2.25
CA GLN A 257 9.59 -10.01 -3.64
C GLN A 257 10.64 -11.03 -4.14
N GLU A 258 11.91 -10.88 -3.75
CA GLU A 258 12.98 -11.85 -4.02
C GLU A 258 12.65 -13.22 -3.40
N LYS A 259 12.20 -13.25 -2.13
CA LYS A 259 11.76 -14.48 -1.46
C LYS A 259 10.53 -15.11 -2.12
N GLU A 260 9.53 -14.30 -2.50
CA GLU A 260 8.36 -14.81 -3.20
C GLU A 260 8.74 -15.42 -4.56
N THR A 261 9.60 -14.74 -5.32
CA THR A 261 10.11 -15.23 -6.61
C THR A 261 10.91 -16.53 -6.43
N GLN A 262 11.71 -16.66 -5.37
CA GLN A 262 12.44 -17.90 -5.05
C GLN A 262 11.48 -19.06 -4.73
N VAL A 263 10.39 -18.81 -3.98
CA VAL A 263 9.37 -19.82 -3.65
C VAL A 263 8.57 -20.21 -4.89
N GLN A 264 8.19 -19.25 -5.75
CA GLN A 264 7.53 -19.52 -7.03
C GLN A 264 8.41 -20.35 -7.97
N PHE A 265 9.70 -20.00 -8.08
CA PHE A 265 10.69 -20.74 -8.87
C PHE A 265 10.86 -22.18 -8.34
N LEU A 266 10.98 -22.35 -7.02
CA LEU A 266 11.03 -23.66 -6.38
C LEU A 266 9.78 -24.51 -6.69
N GLY A 267 8.58 -23.92 -6.61
CA GLY A 267 7.34 -24.60 -6.98
C GLY A 267 7.30 -25.02 -8.46
N MET A 268 7.82 -24.18 -9.36
CA MET A 268 7.92 -24.48 -10.79
C MET A 268 8.91 -25.63 -11.08
N VAL A 269 10.06 -25.65 -10.42
CA VAL A 269 11.08 -26.70 -10.58
C VAL A 269 10.61 -28.02 -9.95
N ALA A 270 9.97 -27.97 -8.78
CA ALA A 270 9.41 -29.17 -8.13
C ALA A 270 8.20 -29.74 -8.89
N GLY A 271 7.39 -28.89 -9.53
CA GLY A 271 6.21 -29.30 -10.29
C GLY A 271 6.48 -29.82 -11.71
N ASN A 272 7.67 -29.58 -12.27
CA ASN A 272 8.02 -30.00 -13.63
C ASN A 272 9.25 -30.93 -13.65
N PRO A 273 9.08 -32.23 -13.95
CA PRO A 273 10.18 -33.21 -13.90
C PRO A 273 11.29 -32.93 -14.93
N ILE A 274 11.00 -32.24 -16.04
CA ILE A 274 12.01 -31.86 -17.04
C ILE A 274 12.91 -30.74 -16.47
N LEU A 275 12.32 -29.76 -15.79
CA LEU A 275 13.08 -28.67 -15.15
C LEU A 275 13.89 -29.19 -13.96
N PHE A 276 13.33 -30.13 -13.18
CA PHE A 276 14.07 -30.80 -12.11
C PHE A 276 15.31 -31.55 -12.62
N GLN A 277 15.18 -32.29 -13.73
CA GLN A 277 16.30 -32.99 -14.38
C GLN A 277 17.35 -32.03 -14.96
N LEU A 278 16.93 -30.89 -15.52
CA LEU A 278 17.84 -29.90 -16.11
C LEU A 278 18.62 -29.09 -15.06
N VAL A 279 17.96 -28.73 -13.95
CA VAL A 279 18.58 -27.98 -12.83
C VAL A 279 19.48 -28.89 -11.98
N GLY A 280 19.12 -30.17 -11.85
CA GLY A 280 19.85 -31.17 -11.07
C GLY A 280 19.63 -31.03 -9.56
N PRO A 281 19.79 -32.14 -8.79
CA PRO A 281 19.43 -32.16 -7.38
C PRO A 281 20.30 -31.24 -6.52
N LYS A 282 21.58 -31.02 -6.90
CA LYS A 282 22.49 -30.10 -6.20
C LYS A 282 22.00 -28.65 -6.19
N ALA A 283 21.60 -28.12 -7.35
CA ALA A 283 21.15 -26.73 -7.42
C ALA A 283 19.80 -26.53 -6.71
N VAL A 284 18.91 -27.54 -6.76
CA VAL A 284 17.68 -27.54 -5.96
C VAL A 284 17.99 -27.54 -4.46
N ALA A 285 18.95 -28.34 -4.00
CA ALA A 285 19.39 -28.36 -2.59
C ALA A 285 19.99 -27.01 -2.14
N VAL A 286 20.84 -26.36 -2.97
CA VAL A 286 21.40 -25.04 -2.65
C VAL A 286 20.32 -23.95 -2.57
N ILE A 287 19.31 -24.00 -3.44
CA ILE A 287 18.17 -23.06 -3.40
C ILE A 287 17.31 -23.33 -2.15
N LEU A 288 16.98 -24.59 -1.88
CA LEU A 288 16.24 -25.00 -0.70
C LEU A 288 16.95 -24.60 0.60
N ARG A 289 18.28 -24.76 0.70
CA ARG A 289 19.10 -24.38 1.88
C ARG A 289 18.97 -22.88 2.17
N LYS A 290 19.05 -22.03 1.13
CA LYS A 290 18.82 -20.57 1.25
C LYS A 290 17.39 -20.22 1.67
N VAL A 291 16.40 -20.98 1.22
CA VAL A 291 14.99 -20.79 1.61
C VAL A 291 14.77 -21.23 3.07
N SER A 292 15.33 -22.36 3.52
CA SER A 292 15.22 -22.83 4.91
C SER A 292 15.93 -21.93 5.90
N GLU A 293 17.14 -21.43 5.57
CA GLU A 293 17.81 -20.36 6.31
C GLU A 293 16.90 -19.12 6.41
N GLY A 294 16.28 -18.73 5.29
CA GLY A 294 15.33 -17.62 5.21
C GLY A 294 14.02 -17.79 5.99
N MET A 295 13.73 -19.01 6.46
CA MET A 295 12.58 -19.39 7.30
C MET A 295 12.98 -19.73 8.75
N GLY A 296 14.28 -19.74 9.09
CA GLY A 296 14.77 -20.11 10.42
C GLY A 296 14.66 -21.61 10.75
N ILE A 297 14.54 -22.47 9.73
CA ILE A 297 14.53 -23.93 9.89
C ILE A 297 16.00 -24.40 9.89
N PRO A 298 16.45 -25.23 10.85
CA PRO A 298 17.81 -25.77 10.85
C PRO A 298 18.09 -26.57 9.57
N ASP A 299 19.33 -26.54 9.07
CA ASP A 299 19.68 -27.23 7.83
C ASP A 299 19.42 -28.74 7.96
N PHE A 300 18.50 -29.23 7.13
CA PHE A 300 18.06 -30.63 7.06
C PHE A 300 18.46 -31.28 5.73
N MET A 301 19.20 -30.56 4.87
CA MET A 301 19.58 -31.07 3.56
C MET A 301 20.89 -31.87 3.61
N PRO A 302 21.04 -32.89 2.76
CA PRO A 302 22.31 -33.60 2.62
C PRO A 302 23.43 -32.63 2.24
N SER A 303 24.64 -32.91 2.72
CA SER A 303 25.81 -32.14 2.34
C SER A 303 26.13 -32.34 0.85
N ASP A 304 26.85 -31.39 0.27
CA ASP A 304 27.15 -31.38 -1.17
C ASP A 304 27.89 -32.67 -1.60
N ALA A 305 28.70 -33.27 -0.72
CA ALA A 305 29.33 -34.58 -0.91
C ALA A 305 28.35 -35.77 -0.81
N GLN A 306 27.37 -35.73 0.10
CA GLN A 306 26.33 -36.77 0.18
C GLN A 306 25.41 -36.77 -1.05
N LEU A 307 25.21 -35.60 -1.69
CA LEU A 307 24.51 -35.51 -2.96
C LEU A 307 25.32 -36.12 -4.11
N GLU A 308 26.65 -35.99 -4.10
CA GLU A 308 27.54 -36.62 -5.08
C GLU A 308 27.55 -38.15 -4.99
N ASP A 309 27.65 -38.68 -3.78
CA ASP A 309 27.55 -40.13 -3.55
C ASP A 309 26.18 -40.67 -3.98
N ALA A 310 25.09 -39.94 -3.71
CA ALA A 310 23.74 -40.32 -4.13
C ALA A 310 23.54 -40.27 -5.65
N GLU A 311 24.09 -39.27 -6.35
CA GLU A 311 24.10 -39.20 -7.82
C GLU A 311 24.90 -40.36 -8.44
N LEU A 312 26.05 -40.71 -7.84
CA LEU A 312 26.89 -41.81 -8.29
C LEU A 312 26.19 -43.17 -8.08
N LEU A 313 25.58 -43.39 -6.91
CA LEU A 313 24.82 -44.62 -6.62
C LEU A 313 23.66 -44.81 -7.61
N ASN A 314 22.93 -43.74 -7.93
CA ASN A 314 21.83 -43.78 -8.89
C ASN A 314 22.31 -44.10 -10.31
N LYS A 315 23.45 -43.53 -10.76
CA LYS A 315 24.06 -43.89 -12.05
C LYS A 315 24.50 -45.34 -12.11
N ILE A 316 25.11 -45.86 -11.05
CA ILE A 316 25.51 -47.27 -10.96
C ILE A 316 24.28 -48.19 -11.03
N ARG A 317 23.20 -47.86 -10.33
CA ARG A 317 21.93 -48.59 -10.40
C ARG A 317 21.35 -48.62 -11.82
N GLN A 318 21.34 -47.47 -12.49
CA GLN A 318 20.78 -47.33 -13.83
C GLN A 318 21.61 -48.09 -14.89
N LEU A 319 22.94 -48.14 -14.75
CA LEU A 319 23.80 -48.97 -15.58
C LEU A 319 23.56 -50.48 -15.34
N ALA A 320 23.42 -50.89 -14.08
CA ALA A 320 23.12 -52.28 -13.72
C ALA A 320 21.74 -52.75 -14.23
N GLU A 321 20.72 -51.88 -14.22
CA GLU A 321 19.41 -52.19 -14.81
C GLU A 321 19.51 -52.39 -16.33
N ILE A 322 20.25 -51.54 -17.04
CA ILE A 322 20.48 -51.68 -18.49
C ILE A 322 21.22 -52.99 -18.82
N GLU A 323 22.26 -53.33 -18.06
CA GLU A 323 23.02 -54.57 -18.24
C GLU A 323 22.16 -55.81 -17.96
N SER A 324 21.31 -55.77 -16.93
CA SER A 324 20.36 -56.85 -16.63
C SER A 324 19.26 -57.02 -17.69
N GLY A 325 18.81 -55.92 -18.33
CA GLY A 325 17.84 -55.95 -19.42
C GLY A 325 18.42 -56.55 -20.73
N LEU A 326 19.68 -56.25 -21.05
CA LEU A 326 20.36 -56.89 -22.18
C LEU A 326 20.60 -58.39 -21.96
N ALA A 327 20.84 -58.82 -20.73
CA ALA A 327 20.99 -60.24 -20.40
C ALA A 327 19.68 -61.05 -20.59
N GLN A 328 18.50 -60.46 -20.36
CA GLN A 328 17.22 -61.13 -20.62
C GLN A 328 16.84 -61.20 -22.10
N ALA A 329 17.34 -60.31 -22.95
CA ALA A 329 17.06 -60.34 -24.40
C ALA A 329 17.80 -61.46 -25.16
N GLN A 330 18.85 -62.06 -24.58
CA GLN A 330 19.64 -63.13 -25.20
C GLN A 330 19.35 -64.54 -24.67
N GLY A 331 18.38 -64.72 -23.76
CA GLY A 331 18.17 -66.03 -23.14
C GLY A 331 16.77 -66.29 -22.59
N GLN A 332 15.82 -66.64 -23.46
CA GLN A 332 14.99 -67.84 -23.29
C GLN A 332 14.09 -68.14 -24.50
N GLY A 333 14.53 -69.09 -25.33
CA GLY A 333 13.63 -70.02 -26.00
C GLY A 333 13.53 -71.32 -25.20
N GLN A 334 12.48 -72.11 -25.47
CA GLN A 334 12.25 -73.48 -24.97
C GLN A 334 11.61 -73.68 -23.56
N TRP A 335 10.27 -73.70 -23.57
CA TRP A 335 9.26 -74.46 -22.80
C TRP A 335 9.58 -75.95 -22.46
N PRO A 336 8.71 -76.74 -21.75
CA PRO A 336 7.60 -76.43 -20.79
C PRO A 336 7.48 -77.38 -19.54
N HIS A 337 6.45 -77.15 -18.68
CA HIS A 337 5.84 -78.07 -17.67
C HIS A 337 6.74 -78.55 -16.50
N GLY A 338 6.35 -78.61 -15.22
CA GLY A 338 5.12 -78.33 -14.45
C GLY A 338 5.45 -78.50 -12.93
N GLN A 339 4.57 -78.64 -11.94
CA GLN A 339 3.10 -78.57 -11.82
C GLN A 339 2.72 -78.50 -10.30
N ALA A 340 1.47 -78.17 -9.97
CA ALA A 340 0.76 -78.38 -8.68
C ALA A 340 0.85 -77.33 -7.54
N GLY A 341 -0.33 -76.79 -7.18
CA GLY A 341 -0.76 -76.69 -5.77
C GLY A 341 -0.98 -75.29 -5.18
N GLY A 342 -2.24 -74.87 -4.99
CA GLY A 342 -2.60 -73.71 -4.15
C GLY A 342 -3.80 -72.91 -4.66
N MET A 343 -5.02 -73.32 -4.31
CA MET A 343 -6.28 -72.68 -4.75
C MET A 343 -6.75 -71.53 -3.81
N PRO A 344 -7.76 -70.71 -4.21
CA PRO A 344 -8.05 -69.36 -3.67
C PRO A 344 -9.05 -69.46 -2.48
N PRO A 345 -9.95 -68.50 -2.09
CA PRO A 345 -10.33 -67.15 -2.58
C PRO A 345 -10.26 -66.05 -1.46
N VAL A 346 -10.73 -64.79 -1.57
CA VAL A 346 -12.12 -64.29 -1.75
C VAL A 346 -12.08 -62.78 -2.04
N GLN A 347 -12.98 -62.32 -2.91
CA GLN A 347 -13.41 -60.92 -3.05
C GLN A 347 -14.82 -60.80 -2.45
N PRO A 348 -15.19 -59.65 -1.87
CA PRO A 348 -16.50 -59.11 -2.25
C PRO A 348 -16.54 -57.59 -2.48
N ASP A 349 -17.56 -57.21 -3.24
CA ASP A 349 -18.10 -55.87 -3.50
C ASP A 349 -18.24 -54.99 -2.21
N ALA A 350 -18.37 -53.66 -2.27
CA ALA A 350 -19.33 -52.94 -3.11
C ALA A 350 -19.19 -51.39 -3.11
N ASN A 351 -19.68 -50.80 -4.20
CA ASN A 351 -20.41 -49.52 -4.34
C ASN A 351 -19.95 -48.21 -3.65
N GLY A 352 -19.95 -47.13 -4.46
CA GLY A 352 -20.23 -45.75 -4.00
C GLY A 352 -19.22 -44.70 -4.49
N MET A 353 -19.25 -44.23 -5.74
CA MET A 353 -20.16 -43.22 -6.31
C MET A 353 -19.68 -41.76 -6.11
N THR A 354 -19.78 -40.95 -7.18
CA THR A 354 -19.46 -39.50 -7.27
C THR A 354 -17.95 -39.13 -7.27
N GLY A 355 -17.45 -38.17 -8.06
CA GLY A 355 -18.06 -37.50 -9.23
C GLY A 355 -17.25 -36.28 -9.72
N ALA A 356 -17.51 -35.89 -10.98
CA ALA A 356 -17.25 -34.55 -11.55
C ALA A 356 -15.78 -34.19 -11.94
N PRO A 357 -15.53 -33.20 -12.83
CA PRO A 357 -14.53 -33.36 -13.89
C PRO A 357 -13.45 -32.26 -13.97
N ALA A 358 -12.53 -32.42 -14.94
CA ALA A 358 -11.45 -31.47 -15.24
C ALA A 358 -11.96 -30.10 -15.75
N PRO A 359 -11.30 -28.98 -15.39
CA PRO A 359 -11.56 -27.66 -15.98
C PRO A 359 -10.86 -27.49 -17.33
N SER A 360 -11.59 -26.95 -18.30
CA SER A 360 -11.12 -26.65 -19.66
C SER A 360 -10.32 -25.34 -19.73
N ALA A 361 -9.30 -25.32 -20.60
CA ALA A 361 -8.53 -24.12 -20.90
C ALA A 361 -9.29 -23.20 -21.90
N PRO A 362 -9.23 -21.86 -21.74
CA PRO A 362 -9.81 -20.93 -22.71
C PRO A 362 -8.92 -20.80 -23.96
N MET A 363 -9.54 -20.86 -25.13
CA MET A 363 -8.86 -20.70 -26.43
C MET A 363 -8.49 -19.23 -26.69
N VAL A 364 -7.26 -19.00 -27.17
CA VAL A 364 -6.85 -17.71 -27.75
C VAL A 364 -7.30 -17.67 -29.20
N GLN A 365 -8.09 -16.66 -29.57
CA GLN A 365 -8.49 -16.42 -30.95
C GLN A 365 -8.21 -14.95 -31.30
N GLY A 366 -7.19 -14.73 -32.13
CA GLY A 366 -7.02 -13.47 -32.84
C GLY A 366 -7.46 -13.63 -34.30
N ALA A 367 -7.91 -12.54 -34.94
CA ALA A 367 -7.15 -11.90 -36.01
C ALA A 367 -8.00 -10.91 -36.86
N VAL A 368 -7.38 -9.76 -37.18
CA VAL A 368 -7.62 -8.80 -38.29
C VAL A 368 -9.04 -8.24 -38.56
N ALA A 369 -9.15 -6.91 -38.47
CA ALA A 369 -9.85 -6.10 -39.48
C ALA A 369 -9.11 -4.76 -39.68
N GLU A 370 -8.98 -4.36 -40.94
CA GLU A 370 -8.13 -3.28 -41.47
C GLU A 370 -8.92 -1.97 -41.65
N ARG A 371 -8.27 -0.80 -41.47
CA ARG A 371 -8.51 0.40 -42.31
C ARG A 371 -7.49 1.52 -42.08
N ALA A 372 -6.82 1.93 -43.15
CA ALA A 372 -6.22 3.25 -43.29
C ALA A 372 -7.24 4.21 -43.94
N GLY A 373 -7.14 5.52 -43.70
CA GLY A 373 -7.97 6.51 -44.41
C GLY A 373 -8.08 7.89 -43.74
N ALA A 374 -7.20 8.81 -44.17
CA ALA A 374 -7.31 10.26 -44.23
C ALA A 374 -8.39 11.02 -43.40
N ALA A 375 -7.92 11.93 -42.53
CA ALA A 375 -8.20 13.38 -42.57
C ALA A 375 -7.15 14.13 -41.73
#